data_AF-A0A2E0KLJ0-F1
#
_entry.id   AF-A0A2E0KLJ0-F1
#
_cell.length_a   1.000
_cell.length_b   1.000
_cell.length_c   1.000
_cell.angle_alpha   90.00
_cell.angle_beta   90.00
_cell.angle_gamma   90.00
#
_symmetry.space_group_name_H-M   'P 1'
#
loop_
_entity.id
_entity.type
_entity.pdbx_description
1 polymer ?
#
loop_
_entity_poly.entity_id
_entity_poly.type
_entity_poly.pdbx_seq_one_letter_code
_entity_poly.pdbx_strand_id
1 'polypeptide(L)' 'PLSLIEKENEMIKKALIRSNGKRKSAAKELGISERTLYRKIKQFNLNEDDE' A
#
# COMPACT_ATOMS: atom_id res chain seq x y z
N PRO A 1 15.53 -15.84 -1.11
CA PRO A 1 14.52 -15.47 -2.14
C PRO A 1 13.53 -14.45 -1.58
N LEU A 2 13.60 -13.18 -2.02
CA LEU A 2 12.58 -12.20 -1.68
C LEU A 2 11.26 -12.67 -2.27
N SER A 3 10.30 -12.97 -1.40
CA SER A 3 8.97 -13.44 -1.78
C SER A 3 8.24 -12.35 -2.56
N LEU A 4 7.34 -12.75 -3.47
CA LEU A 4 6.46 -11.81 -4.18
C LEU A 4 5.67 -10.90 -3.22
N ILE A 5 5.40 -11.40 -2.01
CA ILE A 5 4.68 -10.72 -0.95
C ILE A 5 5.49 -9.54 -0.38
N GLU A 6 6.79 -9.74 -0.13
CA GLU A 6 7.68 -8.67 0.37
C GLU A 6 7.83 -7.54 -0.65
N LYS A 7 7.99 -7.89 -1.93
CA LYS A 7 8.06 -6.90 -3.02
C LYS A 7 6.77 -6.10 -3.13
N GLU A 8 5.63 -6.77 -3.00
CA GLU A 8 4.33 -6.10 -3.01
C GLU A 8 4.17 -5.14 -1.83
N ASN A 9 4.54 -5.56 -0.62
CA ASN A 9 4.52 -4.72 0.57
C ASN A 9 5.40 -3.46 0.40
N GLU A 10 6.63 -3.63 -0.08
CA GLU A 10 7.52 -2.49 -0.35
C GLU A 10 6.95 -1.53 -1.39
N MET A 11 6.36 -2.04 -2.47
CA MET A 11 5.75 -1.19 -3.50
C MET A 11 4.60 -0.36 -2.93
N ILE A 12 3.77 -0.97 -2.08
CA ILE A 12 2.64 -0.29 -1.42
C ILE A 12 3.16 0.79 -0.46
N LYS A 13 4.16 0.48 0.37
CA LYS A 13 4.78 1.47 1.25
C LYS A 13 5.37 2.64 0.45
N LYS A 14 6.13 2.36 -0.61
CA LYS A 14 6.74 3.40 -1.46
C LYS A 14 5.68 4.28 -2.13
N ALA A 15 4.60 3.70 -2.66
CA ALA A 15 3.49 4.46 -3.25
C ALA A 15 2.78 5.33 -2.20
N LEU A 16 2.55 4.80 -0.98
CA LEU A 16 1.96 5.57 0.11
C LEU A 16 2.84 6.75 0.51
N ILE A 17 4.15 6.55 0.67
CA ILE A 17 5.11 7.60 0.99
C ILE A 17 5.11 8.68 -0.10
N ARG A 18 5.25 8.30 -1.38
CA ARG A 18 5.23 9.24 -2.52
C ARG A 18 3.92 10.03 -2.61
N SER A 19 2.82 9.39 -2.26
CA SER A 19 1.50 10.00 -2.25
C SER A 19 1.21 10.86 -1.00
N ASN A 20 2.13 10.95 -0.03
CA ASN A 20 1.90 11.55 1.29
C ASN A 20 0.68 10.94 2.00
N GLY A 21 0.57 9.61 2.02
CA GLY A 21 -0.54 8.87 2.64
C GLY A 21 -1.87 8.94 1.87
N LYS A 22 -1.93 9.65 0.73
CA LYS A 22 -3.16 9.77 -0.06
C LYS A 22 -3.46 8.47 -0.80
N ARG A 23 -4.34 7.65 -0.21
CA ARG A 23 -4.79 6.35 -0.73
C ARG A 23 -5.21 6.41 -2.21
N LYS A 24 -5.94 7.45 -2.63
CA LYS A 24 -6.34 7.66 -4.02
C LYS A 24 -5.17 7.73 -5.00
N SER A 25 -4.16 8.51 -4.64
CA SER A 25 -2.98 8.73 -5.47
C SER A 25 -2.08 7.50 -5.49
N ALA A 26 -1.86 6.86 -4.33
CA ALA A 26 -1.13 5.59 -4.24
C ALA A 26 -1.80 4.47 -5.04
N ALA A 27 -3.14 4.36 -4.96
CA ALA A 27 -3.89 3.35 -5.71
C ALA A 27 -3.78 3.57 -7.22
N LYS A 28 -3.84 4.83 -7.66
CA LYS A 28 -3.63 5.20 -9.07
C LYS A 28 -2.21 4.88 -9.55
N GLU A 29 -1.19 5.14 -8.74
CA GLU A 29 0.21 4.80 -9.05
C GLU A 29 0.42 3.29 -9.17
N LEU A 30 -0.20 2.52 -8.28
CA LEU A 30 -0.14 1.06 -8.26
C LEU A 30 -1.04 0.38 -9.30
N GLY A 31 -1.88 1.13 -10.02
CA GLY A 31 -2.81 0.59 -11.01
C GLY A 31 -3.94 -0.27 -10.41
N ILE A 32 -4.29 -0.03 -9.15
CA ILE A 32 -5.34 -0.78 -8.42
C ILE A 32 -6.44 0.16 -7.92
N SER A 33 -7.59 -0.41 -7.54
CA SER A 33 -8.64 0.37 -6.88
C SER A 33 -8.26 0.74 -5.45
N GLU A 34 -8.78 1.87 -4.95
CA GLU A 34 -8.62 2.26 -3.54
C GLU A 34 -9.06 1.15 -2.57
N ARG A 35 -10.13 0.43 -2.89
CA ARG A 35 -10.60 -0.72 -2.10
C ARG A 35 -9.55 -1.83 -2.02
N THR A 36 -8.86 -2.10 -3.12
CA THR A 36 -7.78 -3.10 -3.15
C THR A 36 -6.60 -2.64 -2.33
N LEU A 37 -6.21 -1.36 -2.47
CA LEU A 37 -5.15 -0.76 -1.67
C LEU A 37 -5.48 -0.83 -0.17
N TYR A 38 -6.70 -0.46 0.23
CA TYR A 38 -7.15 -0.53 1.63
C TYR A 38 -7.04 -1.95 2.20
N ARG A 39 -7.48 -2.97 1.46
CA ARG A 39 -7.38 -4.37 1.91
C ARG A 39 -5.93 -4.81 2.08
N LYS A 40 -5.04 -4.41 1.16
CA LYS A 40 -3.61 -4.73 1.26
C LYS A 40 -2.93 -4.00 2.41
N ILE A 41 -3.26 -2.72 2.62
CA ILE A 41 -2.79 -1.94 3.77
C ILE A 41 -3.16 -2.64 5.08
N LYS A 42 -4.43 -3.07 5.22
CA LYS A 42 -4.89 -3.83 6.39
C LYS A 42 -4.19 -5.19 6.52
N GLN A 43 -3.99 -5.91 5.40
CA GLN A 43 -3.32 -7.21 5.39
C GLN A 43 -1.84 -7.11 5.81
N PHE A 44 -1.18 -6.03 5.45
CA PHE A 44 0.24 -5.78 5.75
C PHE A 44 0.45 -4.91 6.99
N ASN A 45 -0.62 -4.56 7.72
CA ASN A 45 -0.61 -3.68 8.88
C ASN A 45 0.15 -2.36 8.62
N LEU A 46 -0.18 -1.71 7.50
CA LEU A 46 0.46 -0.47 7.02
C LEU A 46 -0.27 0.81 7.42
N ASN A 47 -1.33 0.70 8.22
CA ASN A 47 -1.95 1.87 8.85
C ASN A 47 -1.18 2.17 10.15
N GLU A 48 -0.81 3.44 10.34
CA GLU A 48 -0.33 3.94 11.64
C GLU A 48 -1.50 4.24 12.59
N ASP A 49 -2.75 4.25 12.09
CA ASP A 49 -3.98 4.61 12.82
C ASP A 49 -4.63 3.45 13.60
N ASP A 50 -3.97 2.28 13.72
CA ASP A 50 -4.50 1.12 14.45
C ASP A 50 -4.02 1.08 15.94
N GLU A 51 -3.52 2.21 16.48
CA GLU A 51 -3.31 2.47 17.92
C GLU A 51 -4.36 3.43 18.51
#